data_AF-A0A3L8C988-F1
#
_entry.id   AF-A0A3L8C988-F1
#
_cell.length_a   1.000
_cell.length_b   1.000
_cell.length_c   1.000
_cell.angle_alpha   90.00
_cell.angle_beta   90.00
_cell.angle_gamma   90.00
#
_symmetry.space_group_name_H-M   'P 1'
#
loop_
_entity.id
_entity.type
_entity.pdbx_description
1 polymer ?
#
loop_
_entity_poly.entity_id
_entity_poly.type
_entity_poly.pdbx_seq_one_letter_code
_entity_poly.pdbx_strand_id
1 'polypeptide(L)'
;MALWFCLALAGPWIADYFHLVDAGRELLLAFCRVGAGLWIVFGLDFVAQSMFLTMDRAWWVPVFGWIRGTLGTLPFVYVGADHFGASGAVLGMWTGNTLVAIAAIVTASVVSRRYFA
;
A
#
# COMPACT_ATOMS: atom_id res chain seq x y z
N MET A 1 15.28 -1.63 2.49
CA MET A 1 15.20 -2.99 1.91
C MET A 1 15.71 -4.09 2.84
N ALA A 2 16.87 -3.94 3.49
CA ALA A 2 17.43 -5.00 4.37
C ALA A 2 16.44 -5.50 5.43
N LEU A 3 15.75 -4.60 6.13
CA LEU A 3 14.75 -4.95 7.15
C LEU A 3 13.57 -5.76 6.58
N TRP A 4 13.09 -5.42 5.38
CA TRP A 4 12.03 -6.16 4.71
C TRP A 4 12.47 -7.57 4.33
N PHE A 5 13.69 -7.75 3.82
CA PHE A 5 14.26 -9.07 3.56
C PHE A 5 14.38 -9.90 4.85
N CYS A 6 14.86 -9.29 5.94
CA CYS A 6 14.90 -9.96 7.25
C CYS A 6 13.50 -10.40 7.70
N LEU A 7 12.49 -9.53 7.53
CA LEU A 7 11.11 -9.84 7.90
C LEU A 7 10.50 -10.94 7.01
N ALA A 8 10.80 -10.93 5.71
CA ALA A 8 10.34 -11.96 4.78
C ALA A 8 10.91 -13.35 5.13
N LEU A 9 12.17 -13.40 5.59
CA LEU A 9 12.82 -14.64 6.04
C LEU A 9 12.34 -15.08 7.42
N ALA A 10 12.10 -14.14 8.34
CA ALA A 10 11.59 -14.41 9.69
C ALA A 10 10.08 -14.73 9.73
N GLY A 11 9.33 -14.42 8.65
CA GLY A 11 7.87 -14.58 8.59
C GLY A 11 7.34 -15.95 9.06
N PRO A 12 7.90 -17.09 8.62
CA PRO A 12 7.47 -18.41 9.09
C PRO A 12 7.68 -18.62 10.60
N TRP A 13 8.80 -18.15 11.13
CA TRP A 13 9.13 -18.25 12.56
C TRP A 13 8.18 -17.43 13.41
N ILE A 14 7.81 -16.25 12.93
CA ILE A 14 6.81 -15.38 13.57
C ILE A 14 5.44 -16.08 13.54
N ALA A 15 5.06 -16.68 12.41
CA ALA A 15 3.79 -17.39 12.30
C ALA A 15 3.70 -18.59 13.25
N ASP A 16 4.80 -19.34 13.39
CA ASP A 16 4.91 -20.46 14.33
C ASP A 16 4.85 -19.99 15.79
N TYR A 17 5.54 -18.89 16.12
CA TYR A 17 5.54 -18.33 17.47
C TYR A 17 4.14 -17.88 17.93
N PHE A 18 3.33 -17.34 17.03
CA PHE A 18 1.94 -16.96 17.31
C PHE A 18 0.93 -18.09 17.12
N HIS A 19 1.39 -19.32 16.83
CA HIS A 19 0.54 -20.49 16.58
C HIS A 19 -0.54 -20.20 15.53
N LEU A 20 -0.20 -19.40 14.50
CA LEU A 20 -1.15 -19.04 13.44
C LEU A 20 -1.42 -20.24 12.55
N VAL A 21 -2.70 -20.49 12.28
CA VAL A 21 -3.20 -21.60 11.47
C VAL A 21 -3.98 -21.08 10.27
N ASP A 22 -4.00 -21.85 9.19
CA ASP A 22 -4.79 -21.63 7.98
C ASP A 22 -4.66 -20.20 7.43
N ALA A 23 -5.79 -19.50 7.29
CA ALA A 23 -5.87 -18.15 6.71
C ALA A 23 -5.05 -17.11 7.48
N GLY A 24 -4.89 -17.25 8.80
CA GLY A 24 -4.10 -16.32 9.61
C GLY A 24 -2.61 -16.40 9.29
N ARG A 25 -2.11 -17.62 9.05
CA ARG A 25 -0.73 -17.86 8.64
C ARG A 25 -0.47 -17.33 7.23
N GLU A 26 -1.37 -17.62 6.29
CA GLU A 26 -1.22 -17.17 4.91
C GLU A 26 -1.23 -15.64 4.81
N LEU A 27 -2.10 -14.98 5.56
CA LEU A 27 -2.18 -13.53 5.60
C LEU A 27 -0.89 -12.90 6.16
N LEU A 28 -0.36 -13.45 7.26
CA LEU A 28 0.89 -12.97 7.84
C LEU A 28 2.05 -13.15 6.84
N LEU A 29 2.16 -14.31 6.21
CA LEU A 29 3.21 -14.56 5.23
C LEU A 29 3.07 -13.65 4.00
N ALA A 30 1.84 -13.39 3.55
CA ALA A 30 1.55 -12.43 2.49
C ALA A 30 1.97 -11.00 2.88
N PHE A 31 1.74 -10.60 4.13
CA PHE A 31 2.22 -9.33 4.67
C PHE A 31 3.75 -9.26 4.70
N CYS A 32 4.42 -10.24 5.30
CA CYS A 32 5.88 -10.27 5.43
C CYS A 32 6.57 -10.25 4.06
N ARG A 33 6.01 -10.94 3.07
CA ARG A 33 6.55 -11.01 1.72
C ARG A 33 6.21 -9.76 0.90
N VAL A 34 4.96 -9.34 0.84
CA VAL A 34 4.51 -8.30 -0.09
C VAL A 34 4.17 -7.01 0.64
N GLY A 35 3.30 -7.06 1.65
CA GLY A 35 2.78 -5.88 2.35
C GLY A 35 3.87 -4.99 2.96
N ALA A 36 4.88 -5.60 3.59
CA ALA A 36 5.99 -4.87 4.18
C ALA A 36 6.90 -4.19 3.16
N GLY A 37 7.00 -4.71 1.93
CA GLY A 37 7.74 -4.05 0.84
C GLY A 37 6.99 -2.83 0.31
N LEU A 38 5.67 -2.93 0.19
CA LEU A 38 4.79 -1.86 -0.30
C LEU A 38 4.74 -0.64 0.63
N TRP A 39 5.07 -0.80 1.91
CA TRP A 39 5.16 0.30 2.87
C TRP A 39 6.13 1.41 2.47
N ILE A 40 7.14 1.12 1.64
CA ILE A 40 8.03 2.15 1.08
C ILE A 40 7.23 3.11 0.19
N VAL A 41 6.33 2.56 -0.64
CA VAL A 41 5.46 3.34 -1.52
C VAL A 41 4.47 4.15 -0.70
N PHE A 42 3.89 3.57 0.36
CA PHE A 42 3.01 4.32 1.28
C PHE A 42 3.76 5.43 2.03
N GLY A 43 5.03 5.22 2.37
CA GLY A 43 5.89 6.28 2.91
C GLY A 43 6.07 7.45 1.94
N LEU A 44 6.36 7.14 0.66
CA LEU A 44 6.47 8.15 -0.40
C LEU A 44 5.13 8.86 -0.68
N ASP A 45 4.00 8.17 -0.56
CA ASP A 45 2.68 8.76 -0.67
C ASP A 45 2.47 9.85 0.38
N PHE A 46 2.85 9.63 1.64
CA PHE A 46 2.77 10.66 2.69
C PHE A 46 3.62 11.89 2.38
N VAL A 47 4.79 11.71 1.74
CA VAL A 47 5.61 12.81 1.25
C VAL A 47 4.87 13.56 0.12
N ALA A 48 4.28 12.85 -0.83
CA ALA A 48 3.48 13.45 -1.90
C ALA A 48 2.28 14.26 -1.36
N GLN A 49 1.58 13.73 -0.35
CA GLN A 49 0.49 14.43 0.32
C GLN A 49 0.97 15.74 0.97
N SER A 50 2.12 15.69 1.64
CA SER A 50 2.75 16.88 2.24
C SER A 50 3.13 17.91 1.18
N MET A 51 3.65 17.46 0.04
CA MET A 51 3.98 18.34 -1.09
C MET A 51 2.73 19.03 -1.67
N PHE A 52 1.60 18.34 -1.78
CA PHE A 52 0.36 18.98 -2.24
C PHE A 52 -0.10 20.10 -1.31
N LEU A 53 0.10 19.95 0.00
CA LEU A 53 -0.18 21.01 0.97
C LEU A 53 0.78 22.20 0.80
N THR A 54 2.07 21.95 0.60
CA THR A 54 3.07 23.03 0.41
C THR A 54 2.88 23.84 -0.87
N MET A 55 2.30 23.26 -1.93
CA MET A 55 2.07 23.93 -3.21
C MET A 55 0.69 24.63 -3.30
N ASP A 56 0.03 24.91 -2.16
CA ASP A 56 -1.35 25.45 -2.10
C ASP A 56 -2.38 24.61 -2.87
N ARG A 57 -2.13 23.31 -2.99
CA ARG A 57 -2.95 22.32 -3.72
C ARG A 57 -3.60 21.33 -2.78
N ALA A 58 -4.03 21.80 -1.61
CA ALA A 58 -4.60 20.96 -0.55
C ALA A 58 -5.80 20.11 -0.99
N TRP A 59 -6.54 20.53 -2.03
CA TRP A 59 -7.67 19.79 -2.57
C TRP A 59 -7.29 18.42 -3.18
N TRP A 60 -6.02 18.23 -3.58
CA TRP A 60 -5.55 16.95 -4.11
C TRP A 60 -5.48 15.85 -3.04
N VAL A 61 -5.27 16.23 -1.78
CA VAL A 61 -5.17 15.29 -0.65
C VAL A 61 -6.47 14.49 -0.46
N PRO A 62 -7.65 15.12 -0.28
CA PRO A 62 -8.89 14.38 -0.13
C PRO A 62 -9.28 13.62 -1.41
N VAL A 63 -8.89 14.07 -2.60
CA VAL A 63 -9.17 13.36 -3.86
C VAL A 63 -8.39 12.06 -3.94
N PHE A 64 -7.07 12.08 -3.73
CA PHE A 64 -6.28 10.84 -3.70
C PHE A 64 -6.70 9.94 -2.55
N GLY A 65 -7.06 10.51 -1.40
CA GLY A 65 -7.65 9.77 -0.29
C GLY A 65 -8.95 9.04 -0.66
N TRP A 66 -9.87 9.73 -1.33
CA TRP A 66 -11.14 9.16 -1.77
C TRP A 66 -10.93 8.09 -2.85
N ILE A 67 -10.09 8.37 -3.85
CA ILE A 67 -9.75 7.40 -4.90
C ILE A 67 -9.18 6.14 -4.26
N ARG A 68 -8.22 6.27 -3.34
CA ARG A 68 -7.63 5.15 -2.62
C ARG A 68 -8.67 4.33 -1.87
N GLY A 69 -9.56 4.98 -1.11
CA GLY A 69 -10.59 4.29 -0.33
C GLY A 69 -11.72 3.66 -1.16
N THR A 70 -11.95 4.14 -2.38
CA THR A 70 -13.03 3.67 -3.26
C THR A 70 -12.48 2.83 -4.41
N LEU A 71 -12.20 3.44 -5.56
CA LEU A 71 -11.71 2.79 -6.78
C LEU A 71 -10.38 2.07 -6.59
N GLY A 72 -9.53 2.58 -5.69
CA GLY A 72 -8.24 2.01 -5.35
C GLY A 72 -8.34 0.81 -4.41
N THR A 73 -9.45 0.59 -3.72
CA THR A 73 -9.58 -0.53 -2.77
C THR A 73 -10.67 -1.51 -3.17
N LEU A 74 -11.90 -1.02 -3.38
CA LEU A 74 -13.10 -1.83 -3.56
C LEU A 74 -13.00 -2.88 -4.69
N PRO A 75 -12.63 -2.53 -5.94
CA PRO A 75 -12.58 -3.52 -7.01
C PRO A 75 -11.46 -4.54 -6.81
N PHE A 76 -10.31 -4.11 -6.27
CA PHE A 76 -9.17 -4.99 -6.04
C PHE A 76 -9.43 -5.97 -4.90
N VAL A 77 -10.06 -5.50 -3.82
CA VAL A 77 -10.51 -6.35 -2.72
C VAL A 77 -11.55 -7.34 -3.20
N TYR A 78 -12.52 -6.91 -4.02
CA TYR A 78 -13.57 -7.79 -4.53
C TYR A 78 -12.99 -8.93 -5.37
N VAL A 79 -12.13 -8.60 -6.35
CA VAL A 79 -11.44 -9.60 -7.19
C VAL A 79 -10.51 -10.48 -6.36
N GLY A 80 -9.78 -9.91 -5.40
CA GLY A 80 -8.89 -10.66 -4.52
C GLY A 80 -9.63 -11.63 -3.61
N ALA A 81 -10.77 -11.21 -3.05
CA ALA A 81 -11.61 -12.03 -2.19
C ALA A 81 -12.24 -13.20 -2.93
N ASP A 82 -12.68 -12.99 -4.18
CA ASP A 82 -13.29 -14.02 -5.01
C ASP A 82 -12.30 -15.16 -5.34
N HIS A 83 -11.04 -14.83 -5.61
CA HIS A 83 -10.02 -15.82 -6.00
C HIS A 83 -9.28 -16.49 -4.85
N PHE A 84 -8.98 -15.77 -3.75
CA PHE A 84 -8.12 -16.27 -2.67
C PHE A 84 -8.70 -16.02 -1.25
N GLY A 85 -10.00 -15.74 -1.15
CA GLY A 85 -10.67 -15.51 0.12
C GLY A 85 -10.09 -14.32 0.90
N ALA A 86 -10.02 -14.45 2.24
CA ALA A 86 -9.59 -13.36 3.12
C ALA A 86 -8.16 -12.86 2.86
N SER A 87 -7.23 -13.76 2.50
CA SER A 87 -5.85 -13.39 2.19
C SER A 87 -5.76 -12.57 0.90
N GLY A 88 -6.53 -12.97 -0.13
CA GLY A 88 -6.63 -12.25 -1.39
C GLY A 88 -7.26 -10.87 -1.26
N ALA A 89 -8.25 -10.71 -0.39
CA ALA A 89 -8.85 -9.42 -0.08
C ALA A 89 -7.80 -8.40 0.38
N VAL A 90 -6.93 -8.80 1.31
CA VAL A 90 -5.89 -7.90 1.86
C VAL A 90 -4.80 -7.60 0.84
N LEU A 91 -4.38 -8.59 0.05
CA LEU A 91 -3.46 -8.37 -1.06
C LEU A 91 -4.06 -7.43 -2.12
N GLY A 92 -5.34 -7.59 -2.43
CA GLY A 92 -6.11 -6.69 -3.29
C GLY A 92 -6.11 -5.26 -2.76
N MET A 93 -6.39 -5.07 -1.47
CA MET A 93 -6.32 -3.76 -0.83
C MET A 93 -4.94 -3.11 -0.99
N TRP A 94 -3.86 -3.83 -0.69
CA TRP A 94 -2.52 -3.25 -0.80
C TRP A 94 -2.12 -2.94 -2.23
N THR A 95 -2.44 -3.81 -3.19
CA THR A 95 -2.12 -3.57 -4.60
C THR A 95 -2.82 -2.34 -5.12
N GLY A 96 -4.13 -2.22 -4.90
CA GLY A 96 -4.87 -1.06 -5.34
C GLY A 96 -4.47 0.24 -4.62
N ASN A 97 -4.20 0.19 -3.30
CA ASN A 97 -3.62 1.33 -2.59
C ASN A 97 -2.25 1.74 -3.14
N THR A 98 -1.42 0.77 -3.53
CA THR A 98 -0.10 1.03 -4.12
C THR A 98 -0.24 1.75 -5.45
N LEU A 99 -1.20 1.35 -6.29
CA LEU A 99 -1.45 2.02 -7.57
C LEU A 99 -1.84 3.49 -7.37
N VAL A 100 -2.72 3.76 -6.40
CA VAL A 100 -3.13 5.14 -6.08
C VAL A 100 -1.97 5.95 -5.49
N ALA A 101 -1.16 5.34 -4.63
CA ALA A 101 0.05 5.96 -4.09
C ALA A 101 1.05 6.33 -5.20
N ILE A 102 1.30 5.44 -6.16
CA ILE A 102 2.16 5.73 -7.32
C ILE A 102 1.59 6.90 -8.12
N ALA A 103 0.28 6.92 -8.37
CA ALA A 103 -0.36 8.03 -9.09
C ALA A 103 -0.19 9.36 -8.35
N ALA A 104 -0.32 9.38 -7.02
CA ALA A 104 -0.10 10.56 -6.19
C ALA A 104 1.37 11.02 -6.24
N ILE A 105 2.33 10.11 -6.10
CA ILE A 105 3.77 10.41 -6.17
C ILE A 105 4.16 11.01 -7.52
N VAL A 106 3.69 10.41 -8.62
CA VAL A 106 3.95 10.91 -9.98
C VAL A 106 3.33 12.30 -10.17
N THR A 107 2.09 12.48 -9.71
CA THR A 107 1.39 13.77 -9.81
C THR A 107 2.13 14.85 -9.03
N ALA A 108 2.55 14.56 -7.78
CA ALA A 108 3.35 15.49 -6.99
C ALA A 108 4.69 15.83 -7.67
N SER A 109 5.36 14.83 -8.25
CA SER A 109 6.64 15.01 -8.95
C SER A 109 6.51 15.86 -10.22
N VAL A 110 5.43 15.70 -10.98
CA VAL A 110 5.18 16.47 -12.20
C VAL A 110 4.78 17.90 -11.86
N VAL A 111 3.92 18.09 -10.85
CA VAL A 111 3.46 19.42 -10.44
C VAL A 111 4.59 20.20 -9.78
N SER A 112 5.43 19.58 -8.96
CA SER A 112 6.57 20.25 -8.31
C SER A 112 7.59 20.76 -9.32
N ARG A 113 7.88 19.98 -10.37
CA ARG A 113 8.76 20.42 -11.47
C ARG A 113 8.25 21.67 -12.19
N ARG A 114 6.93 21.87 -12.26
CA ARG A 114 6.32 23.07 -12.87
C ARG A 114 6.22 24.25 -11.92
N TYR A 115 6.30 24.00 -10.61
CA TYR A 115 6.19 25.04 -9.59
C TYR A 115 7.53 25.71 -9.29
N PHE A 116 8.64 24.96 -9.38
CA PHE A 116 10.00 25.44 -9.14
C PHE A 116 10.77 25.83 -10.42
N ALA A 117 10.17 25.69 -11.60
CA ALA A 117 10.71 26.13 -12.88
C ALA A 117 10.14 27.50 -13.24
#